data_AF-A0A8S3D397-F1
#
_entry.id   AF-A0A8S3D397-F1
#
_cell.length_a   1.000
_cell.length_b   1.000
_cell.length_c   1.000
_cell.angle_alpha   90.00
_cell.angle_beta   90.00
_cell.angle_gamma   90.00
#
_symmetry.space_group_name_H-M   'P 1'
#
loop_
_entity.id
_entity.type
_entity.pdbx_description
1 polymer ?
#
loop_
_entity_poly.entity_id
_entity_poly.type
_entity_poly.pdbx_seq_one_letter_code
_entity_poly.pdbx_strand_id
1 'polypeptide(L)'
;SHERYLVNPDTCRKYHSQMSDYFLGIWAGCSKPFQFSENQKRMFNLQTTDGEADRKVPAQPVIFTASTTATNASNTSTVRYNLRKLSELPFQLIRSQREDDLYTHVLFNYDFIHAKLSSMPLNSCIFDYENSFDYYHDKEVCMILCIFLIRKFINVTTVG
;
A
#
# COMPACT_ATOMS: atom_id res chain seq x y z
N SER A 1 -5.94 2.50 -27.08
CA SER A 1 -6.12 1.45 -26.03
C SER A 1 -6.45 2.04 -24.67
N HIS A 2 -6.02 3.28 -24.35
CA HIS A 2 -6.21 3.94 -23.05
C HIS A 2 -7.65 4.41 -22.75
N GLU A 3 -8.46 4.67 -23.78
CA GLU A 3 -9.84 5.15 -23.63
C GLU A 3 -10.88 4.06 -23.33
N ARG A 4 -10.49 2.77 -23.29
CA ARG A 4 -11.47 1.67 -23.15
C ARG A 4 -11.68 1.21 -21.70
N TYR A 5 -10.69 1.39 -20.84
CA TYR A 5 -10.73 0.94 -19.44
C TYR A 5 -10.42 2.13 -18.52
N LEU A 6 -11.02 2.15 -17.32
CA LEU A 6 -10.75 3.16 -16.29
C LEU A 6 -11.17 4.60 -16.62
N VAL A 7 -12.01 4.80 -17.64
CA VAL A 7 -12.57 6.13 -17.98
C VAL A 7 -13.40 6.68 -16.83
N ASN A 8 -14.16 5.80 -16.15
CA ASN A 8 -14.96 6.20 -15.01
C ASN A 8 -14.04 6.36 -13.76
N PRO A 9 -13.95 7.57 -13.18
CA PRO A 9 -13.10 7.85 -12.03
C PRO A 9 -13.49 7.03 -10.79
N ASP A 10 -14.77 6.71 -10.60
CA ASP A 10 -15.25 5.89 -9.47
C ASP A 10 -14.79 4.45 -9.62
N THR A 11 -14.80 3.95 -10.85
CA THR A 11 -14.29 2.60 -11.16
C THR A 11 -12.78 2.54 -10.94
N CYS A 12 -12.06 3.57 -11.35
CA CYS A 12 -10.62 3.69 -11.11
C CYS A 12 -10.30 3.70 -9.60
N ARG A 13 -10.99 4.55 -8.84
CA ARG A 13 -10.89 4.62 -7.38
C ARG A 13 -11.20 3.28 -6.71
N LYS A 14 -12.24 2.57 -7.18
CA LYS A 14 -12.61 1.24 -6.68
C LYS A 14 -11.46 0.25 -6.87
N TYR A 15 -10.79 0.25 -8.01
CA TYR A 15 -9.63 -0.62 -8.24
C TYR A 15 -8.43 -0.26 -7.37
N HIS A 16 -8.14 1.03 -7.20
CA HIS A 16 -7.11 1.49 -6.26
C HIS A 16 -7.42 1.02 -4.84
N SER A 17 -8.67 1.17 -4.39
CA SER A 17 -9.10 0.69 -3.07
C SER A 17 -8.93 -0.83 -2.92
N GLN A 18 -9.33 -1.62 -3.93
CA GLN A 18 -9.15 -3.06 -3.92
C GLN A 18 -7.67 -3.49 -3.90
N MET A 19 -6.78 -2.71 -4.52
CA MET A 19 -5.34 -2.95 -4.49
C MET A 19 -4.76 -2.61 -3.11
N SER A 20 -5.22 -1.51 -2.50
CA SER A 20 -4.88 -1.17 -1.11
C SER A 20 -5.27 -2.30 -0.15
N ASP A 21 -6.47 -2.88 -0.28
CA ASP A 21 -6.91 -4.01 0.57
C ASP A 21 -5.98 -5.23 0.44
N TYR A 22 -5.50 -5.51 -0.78
CA TYR A 22 -4.55 -6.60 -1.02
C TYR A 22 -3.24 -6.36 -0.27
N PHE A 23 -2.67 -5.16 -0.38
CA PHE A 23 -1.42 -4.82 0.30
C PHE A 23 -1.58 -4.66 1.82
N LEU A 24 -2.74 -4.21 2.30
CA LEU A 24 -3.06 -4.19 3.73
C LEU A 24 -3.27 -5.60 4.28
N GLY A 25 -3.61 -6.57 3.42
CA GLY A 25 -3.82 -7.96 3.82
C GLY A 25 -5.19 -8.22 4.44
N ILE A 26 -6.19 -7.35 4.19
CA ILE A 26 -7.54 -7.46 4.77
C ILE A 26 -8.18 -8.82 4.46
N TRP A 27 -7.93 -9.34 3.26
CA TRP A 27 -8.49 -10.60 2.78
C TRP A 27 -7.55 -11.80 2.95
N ALA A 28 -6.48 -11.67 3.72
CA ALA A 28 -5.55 -12.76 3.96
C ALA A 28 -6.17 -13.79 4.92
N GLY A 29 -6.45 -14.99 4.42
CA GLY A 29 -7.07 -16.06 5.22
C GLY A 29 -8.58 -15.89 5.49
N CYS A 30 -9.23 -14.92 4.83
CA CYS A 30 -10.65 -14.62 5.00
C CYS A 30 -11.38 -14.65 3.65
N SER A 31 -12.69 -14.93 3.69
CA SER A 31 -13.55 -14.88 2.49
C SER A 31 -13.67 -13.45 1.97
N LYS A 32 -13.40 -13.24 0.68
CA LYS A 32 -13.55 -11.93 0.02
C LYS A 32 -14.94 -11.82 -0.60
N PRO A 33 -15.71 -10.75 -0.27
CA PRO A 33 -17.01 -10.53 -0.87
C PRO A 33 -16.90 -10.15 -2.35
N PHE A 34 -17.89 -10.54 -3.14
CA PHE A 34 -18.04 -10.19 -4.54
C PHE A 34 -19.52 -10.18 -4.93
N GLN A 35 -19.82 -9.55 -6.06
CA GLN A 35 -21.19 -9.45 -6.56
C GLN A 35 -21.28 -10.11 -7.93
N PHE A 36 -22.30 -10.93 -8.09
CA PHE A 36 -22.68 -11.50 -9.38
C PHE A 36 -23.34 -10.43 -10.25
N SER A 37 -23.24 -10.57 -11.57
CA SER A 37 -24.12 -9.82 -12.47
C SER A 37 -25.54 -10.41 -12.45
N GLU A 38 -26.54 -9.62 -12.84
CA GLU A 38 -27.92 -10.11 -12.94
C GLU A 38 -28.08 -11.30 -13.91
N ASN A 39 -27.22 -11.37 -14.93
CA ASN A 39 -27.20 -12.53 -15.83
C ASN A 39 -26.65 -13.77 -15.12
N GLN A 40 -25.57 -13.63 -14.36
CA GLN A 40 -24.99 -14.73 -13.57
C GLN A 40 -25.96 -15.20 -12.49
N LYS A 41 -26.67 -14.28 -11.82
CA LYS A 41 -27.69 -14.62 -10.83
C LYS A 41 -28.78 -15.52 -11.42
N ARG A 42 -29.28 -15.16 -12.62
CA ARG A 42 -30.26 -15.97 -13.36
C ARG A 42 -29.69 -17.32 -13.82
N MET A 43 -28.48 -17.34 -14.37
CA MET A 43 -27.85 -18.57 -14.86
C MET A 43 -27.56 -19.56 -13.74
N PHE A 44 -27.15 -19.07 -12.57
CA PHE A 44 -26.82 -19.90 -11.40
C PHE A 44 -27.99 -20.10 -10.44
N ASN A 45 -29.19 -19.60 -10.77
CA ASN A 45 -30.39 -19.66 -9.94
C ASN A 45 -30.14 -19.17 -8.48
N LEU A 46 -29.39 -18.07 -8.34
CA LEU A 46 -29.02 -17.52 -7.04
C LEU A 46 -30.13 -16.59 -6.50
N GLN A 47 -30.38 -16.67 -5.19
CA GLN A 47 -31.38 -15.84 -4.50
C GLN A 47 -30.89 -14.40 -4.29
N THR A 48 -29.63 -14.26 -3.92
CA THR A 48 -28.96 -12.97 -3.73
C THR A 48 -27.88 -12.75 -4.80
N THR A 49 -27.53 -11.49 -5.00
CA THR A 49 -26.46 -11.06 -5.91
C THR A 49 -25.10 -11.07 -5.19
N ASP A 50 -25.08 -11.13 -3.87
CA ASP A 50 -23.87 -11.15 -3.07
C ASP A 50 -23.32 -12.57 -2.92
N GLY A 51 -21.99 -12.69 -2.99
CA GLY A 51 -21.26 -13.92 -2.75
C GLY A 51 -19.99 -13.66 -1.98
N GLU A 52 -19.48 -14.68 -1.31
CA GLU A 52 -18.21 -14.64 -0.61
C GLU A 52 -17.42 -15.93 -0.90
N ALA A 53 -16.11 -15.80 -1.04
CA ALA A 53 -15.25 -16.96 -1.24
C ALA A 53 -13.85 -16.67 -0.72
N ASP A 54 -13.26 -17.65 -0.03
CA ASP A 54 -11.86 -17.62 0.33
C ASP A 54 -11.00 -17.81 -0.94
N ARG A 55 -10.30 -16.73 -1.32
CA ARG A 55 -9.42 -16.71 -2.50
C ARG A 55 -7.99 -17.13 -2.16
N LYS A 56 -7.73 -17.59 -0.94
CA LYS A 56 -6.41 -17.96 -0.41
C LYS A 56 -5.38 -16.84 -0.64
N VAL A 57 -5.80 -15.59 -0.42
CA VAL A 57 -4.95 -14.43 -0.63
C VAL A 57 -3.79 -14.49 0.36
N PRO A 58 -2.53 -14.38 -0.09
CA PRO A 58 -1.40 -14.39 0.82
C PRO A 58 -1.33 -13.09 1.63
N ALA A 59 -0.99 -13.20 2.91
CA ALA A 59 -0.66 -12.04 3.73
C ALA A 59 0.48 -11.24 3.10
N GLN A 60 0.40 -9.91 3.20
CA GLN A 60 1.41 -8.98 2.67
C GLN A 60 2.12 -8.28 3.83
N PRO A 61 3.05 -8.93 4.54
CA PRO A 61 3.81 -8.28 5.59
C PRO A 61 4.78 -7.23 5.01
N VAL A 62 5.17 -6.25 5.83
CA VAL A 62 6.19 -5.25 5.47
C VAL A 62 7.58 -5.91 5.41
N ILE A 63 7.84 -6.87 6.28
CA ILE A 63 9.08 -7.64 6.37
C ILE A 63 8.71 -9.12 6.26
N PHE A 64 9.35 -9.84 5.35
CA PHE A 64 9.26 -11.30 5.30
C PHE A 64 10.21 -11.88 6.35
N THR A 65 9.65 -12.41 7.42
CA THR A 65 10.43 -13.22 8.37
C THR A 65 10.67 -14.59 7.74
N ALA A 66 11.93 -14.92 7.47
CA ALA A 66 12.27 -16.30 7.14
C ALA A 66 12.00 -17.13 8.40
N SER A 67 11.13 -18.14 8.32
CA SER A 67 10.97 -19.07 9.43
C SER A 67 12.34 -19.66 9.74
N THR A 68 12.72 -19.67 11.01
CA THR A 68 13.93 -20.22 11.63
C THR A 68 14.06 -21.75 11.48
N THR A 69 13.53 -22.33 10.39
CA THR A 69 13.60 -23.75 10.04
C THR A 69 14.64 -24.01 8.94
N ALA A 70 15.48 -23.03 8.59
CA ALA A 70 16.67 -23.27 7.79
C ALA A 70 17.76 -23.86 8.70
N THR A 71 17.79 -25.18 8.75
CA THR A 71 18.81 -26.04 9.35
C THR A 71 20.16 -25.89 8.63
N ASN A 72 20.74 -24.69 8.61
CA ASN A 72 22.15 -24.45 8.32
C ASN A 72 22.56 -23.09 8.87
N ALA A 73 23.39 -23.14 9.91
CA ALA A 73 23.94 -22.01 10.64
C ALA A 73 24.86 -21.15 9.75
N SER A 74 24.29 -20.11 9.14
CA SER A 74 25.03 -18.87 8.88
C SER A 74 24.30 -17.73 9.59
N ASN A 75 24.97 -17.12 10.56
CA ASN A 75 24.43 -16.17 11.54
C ASN A 75 24.08 -14.79 10.93
N THR A 76 23.71 -14.73 9.66
CA THR A 76 23.31 -13.48 8.99
C THR A 76 21.84 -13.59 8.61
N SER A 77 20.96 -13.25 9.57
CA SER A 77 19.54 -13.08 9.29
C SER A 77 19.36 -11.89 8.36
N THR A 78 19.31 -12.13 7.05
CA THR A 78 19.06 -11.08 6.06
C THR A 78 17.59 -10.67 6.13
N VAL A 79 17.34 -9.45 6.62
CA VAL A 79 15.99 -8.89 6.68
C VAL A 79 15.51 -8.64 5.26
N ARG A 80 14.42 -9.30 4.85
CA ARG A 80 13.84 -9.16 3.50
C ARG A 80 12.60 -8.27 3.54
N TYR A 81 12.74 -7.03 3.08
CA TYR A 81 11.64 -6.08 2.98
C TYR A 81 10.74 -6.34 1.77
N ASN A 82 9.45 -6.06 1.90
CA ASN A 82 8.48 -6.13 0.80
C ASN A 82 8.48 -4.83 -0.01
N LEU A 83 9.42 -4.70 -0.94
CA LEU A 83 9.60 -3.50 -1.75
C LEU A 83 8.34 -3.12 -2.54
N ARG A 84 7.57 -4.11 -3.03
CA ARG A 84 6.33 -3.86 -3.77
C ARG A 84 5.27 -3.23 -2.88
N LYS A 85 5.09 -3.73 -1.65
CA LYS A 85 4.17 -3.10 -0.69
C LYS A 85 4.62 -1.68 -0.34
N LEU A 86 5.92 -1.47 -0.14
CA LEU A 86 6.48 -0.16 0.21
C LEU A 86 6.33 0.88 -0.91
N SER A 87 6.39 0.47 -2.17
CA SER A 87 6.21 1.36 -3.32
C SER A 87 4.74 1.57 -3.70
N GLU A 88 3.94 0.50 -3.72
CA GLU A 88 2.58 0.54 -4.25
C GLU A 88 1.56 1.05 -3.22
N LEU A 89 1.61 0.59 -1.96
CA LEU A 89 0.57 0.91 -0.98
C LEU A 89 0.30 2.42 -0.81
N PRO A 90 1.31 3.30 -0.70
CA PRO A 90 1.08 4.75 -0.62
C PRO A 90 0.37 5.28 -1.87
N PHE A 91 0.83 4.87 -3.06
CA PHE A 91 0.28 5.28 -4.35
C PHE A 91 -1.19 4.89 -4.51
N GLN A 92 -1.55 3.66 -4.09
CA GLN A 92 -2.91 3.14 -4.19
C GLN A 92 -3.84 3.83 -3.18
N LEU A 93 -3.39 4.05 -1.93
CA LEU A 93 -4.20 4.70 -0.89
C LEU A 93 -4.54 6.16 -1.23
N ILE A 94 -3.57 6.94 -1.72
CA ILE A 94 -3.78 8.33 -2.15
C ILE A 94 -4.84 8.40 -3.26
N ARG A 95 -4.75 7.54 -4.28
CA ARG A 95 -5.71 7.53 -5.41
C ARG A 95 -7.08 6.94 -5.05
N SER A 96 -7.13 6.11 -4.01
CA SER A 96 -8.40 5.59 -3.50
C SER A 96 -9.17 6.59 -2.61
N GLN A 97 -8.55 7.73 -2.25
CA GLN A 97 -9.09 8.70 -1.29
C GLN A 97 -9.41 8.06 0.07
N ARG A 98 -8.41 7.37 0.64
CA ARG A 98 -8.46 6.70 1.94
C ARG A 98 -7.35 7.25 2.83
N GLU A 99 -7.49 8.50 3.24
CA GLU A 99 -6.52 9.24 4.05
C GLU A 99 -6.30 8.61 5.42
N ASP A 100 -7.35 8.13 6.10
CA ASP A 100 -7.22 7.52 7.43
C ASP A 100 -6.31 6.30 7.42
N ASP A 101 -6.47 5.43 6.43
CA ASP A 101 -5.63 4.24 6.24
C ASP A 101 -4.20 4.64 5.83
N LEU A 102 -4.05 5.68 5.01
CA LEU A 102 -2.76 6.23 4.61
C LEU A 102 -1.98 6.74 5.82
N TYR A 103 -2.61 7.49 6.71
CA TYR A 103 -1.97 8.00 7.92
C TYR A 103 -1.62 6.88 8.88
N THR A 104 -2.56 5.96 9.12
CA THR A 104 -2.42 4.89 10.11
C THR A 104 -1.38 3.82 9.71
N HIS A 105 -1.36 3.43 8.43
CA HIS A 105 -0.54 2.31 7.96
C HIS A 105 0.72 2.71 7.21
N VAL A 106 0.84 3.97 6.76
CA VAL A 106 1.95 4.43 5.92
C VAL A 106 2.65 5.65 6.50
N LEU A 107 2.01 6.84 6.48
CA LEU A 107 2.71 8.11 6.68
C LEU A 107 3.10 8.39 8.14
N PHE A 108 2.33 7.89 9.11
CA PHE A 108 2.62 8.01 10.54
C PHE A 108 2.91 6.65 11.19
N ASN A 109 3.09 5.62 10.37
CA ASN A 109 3.46 4.30 10.85
C ASN A 109 4.99 4.16 10.91
N TYR A 110 5.53 4.09 12.12
CA TYR A 110 6.98 3.99 12.32
C TYR A 110 7.60 2.78 11.60
N ASP A 111 7.00 1.60 11.72
CA ASP A 111 7.54 0.37 11.14
C ASP A 111 7.61 0.45 9.61
N PHE A 112 6.59 1.05 8.99
CA PHE A 112 6.55 1.26 7.54
C PHE A 112 7.60 2.27 7.08
N ILE A 113 7.70 3.42 7.74
CA ILE A 113 8.68 4.46 7.41
C ILE A 113 10.11 3.93 7.59
N HIS A 114 10.37 3.25 8.70
CA HIS A 114 11.67 2.65 8.98
C HIS A 114 12.04 1.60 7.92
N ALA A 115 11.10 0.71 7.56
CA ALA A 115 11.31 -0.27 6.49
C ALA A 115 11.59 0.39 5.14
N LYS A 116 10.87 1.47 4.82
CA LYS A 116 11.05 2.23 3.57
C LYS A 116 12.42 2.90 3.53
N LEU A 117 12.83 3.62 4.58
CA LEU A 117 14.13 4.27 4.65
C LEU A 117 15.30 3.27 4.69
N SER A 118 15.09 2.08 5.24
CA SER A 118 16.11 1.02 5.29
C SER A 118 16.32 0.31 3.96
N SER A 119 15.36 0.38 3.04
CA SER A 119 15.35 -0.42 1.80
C SER A 119 15.20 0.39 0.50
N MET A 120 14.84 1.67 0.61
CA MET A 120 14.60 2.58 -0.52
C MET A 120 15.28 3.93 -0.29
N PRO A 121 15.61 4.69 -1.36
CA PRO A 121 16.20 6.01 -1.21
C PRO A 121 15.24 6.99 -0.52
N LEU A 122 15.79 7.93 0.26
CA LEU A 122 15.03 8.97 0.97
C LEU A 122 14.04 9.71 0.06
N ASN A 123 14.42 9.99 -1.20
CA ASN A 123 13.55 10.65 -2.18
C ASN A 123 12.24 9.88 -2.42
N SER A 124 12.26 8.55 -2.36
CA SER A 124 11.04 7.75 -2.51
C SER A 124 10.09 7.93 -1.32
N CYS A 125 10.61 8.20 -0.14
CA CYS A 125 9.80 8.49 1.05
C CYS A 125 9.23 9.91 0.97
N ILE A 126 10.06 10.89 0.62
CA ILE A 126 9.64 12.30 0.41
C ILE A 126 8.52 12.38 -0.63
N PHE A 127 8.67 11.67 -1.76
CA PHE A 127 7.68 11.65 -2.82
C PHE A 127 6.29 11.22 -2.33
N ASP A 128 6.18 10.27 -1.40
CA ASP A 128 4.86 9.88 -0.85
C ASP A 128 4.21 11.03 -0.07
N TYR A 129 4.99 11.79 0.71
CA TYR A 129 4.49 12.94 1.47
C TYR A 129 4.11 14.09 0.53
N GLU A 130 4.90 14.35 -0.52
CA GLU A 130 4.56 15.35 -1.55
C GLU A 130 3.24 14.99 -2.25
N ASN A 131 3.09 13.74 -2.72
CA ASN A 131 1.85 13.29 -3.35
C ASN A 131 0.67 13.34 -2.37
N SER A 132 0.87 13.01 -1.09
CA SER A 132 -0.20 13.12 -0.10
C SER A 132 -0.60 14.58 0.15
N PHE A 133 0.37 15.49 0.16
CA PHE A 133 0.11 16.91 0.36
C PHE A 133 -0.69 17.50 -0.80
N ASP A 134 -0.34 17.18 -2.05
CA ASP A 134 -1.04 17.65 -3.24
C ASP A 134 -2.53 17.25 -3.26
N TYR A 135 -2.88 16.12 -2.63
CA TYR A 135 -4.26 15.63 -2.58
C TYR A 135 -5.05 16.12 -1.36
N TYR A 136 -4.48 16.08 -0.16
CA TYR A 136 -5.24 16.32 1.10
C TYR A 136 -4.90 17.63 1.81
N HIS A 137 -3.77 18.27 1.49
CA HIS A 137 -3.32 19.55 2.09
C HIS A 137 -3.27 19.54 3.64
N ASP A 138 -2.92 18.40 4.23
CA ASP A 138 -2.82 18.25 5.68
C ASP A 138 -1.58 18.98 6.24
N LYS A 139 -1.76 19.63 7.40
CA LYS A 139 -0.71 20.40 8.09
C LYS A 139 0.41 19.51 8.65
N GLU A 140 0.07 18.34 9.17
CA GLU A 140 1.04 17.40 9.76
C GLU A 140 1.93 16.81 8.67
N VAL A 141 1.33 16.47 7.52
CA VAL A 141 2.07 16.03 6.32
C VAL A 141 3.02 17.12 5.84
N CYS A 142 2.55 18.38 5.80
CA CYS A 142 3.38 19.52 5.42
C CYS A 142 4.56 19.72 6.38
N MET A 143 4.32 19.65 7.69
CA MET A 143 5.36 19.79 8.71
C MET A 143 6.46 18.74 8.54
N ILE A 144 6.08 17.47 8.36
CA ILE A 144 7.02 16.36 8.19
C ILE A 144 7.79 16.49 6.86
N LEU A 145 7.11 16.89 5.79
CA LEU A 145 7.76 17.16 4.50
C LEU A 145 8.82 18.26 4.63
N CYS A 146 8.50 19.38 5.29
CA CYS A 146 9.46 20.46 5.56
C CYS A 146 10.70 19.95 6.32
N ILE A 147 10.51 19.11 7.34
CA ILE A 147 11.63 18.52 8.10
C ILE A 147 12.53 17.69 7.19
N PHE A 148 11.97 16.83 6.34
CA PHE A 148 12.76 16.00 5.42
C PHE A 148 13.52 16.86 4.39
N LEU A 149 12.88 17.90 3.85
CA LEU A 149 13.51 18.79 2.87
C LEU A 149 14.65 19.62 3.49
N ILE A 150 14.48 20.16 4.70
CA ILE A 150 15.53 20.89 5.41
C ILE A 150 16.73 19.96 5.66
N ARG A 151 16.47 18.73 6.10
CA ARG A 151 17.53 17.76 6.37
C ARG A 151 18.28 17.33 5.10
N LYS A 152 17.57 17.25 3.96
CA LYS A 152 18.19 17.04 2.65
C LYS A 152 19.08 18.22 2.25
N PHE A 153 18.62 19.46 2.48
CA PHE A 153 19.39 20.67 2.16
C PHE A 153 20.68 20.78 2.98
N ILE A 154 20.62 20.54 4.30
CA ILE A 154 21.79 20.57 5.19
C ILE A 154 22.84 19.50 4.81
N ASN A 155 22.39 18.31 4.41
CA ASN A 155 23.32 17.26 3.98
C ASN A 155 24.02 17.62 2.67
N VAL A 156 23.37 18.36 1.74
CA VAL A 156 24.01 18.76 0.48
C VAL A 156 25.08 19.84 0.72
N THR A 157 24.87 20.76 1.66
CA THR A 157 25.82 21.85 1.96
C THR A 157 27.02 21.43 2.81
N THR A 158 27.00 20.25 3.44
CA THR A 158 28.10 19.74 4.29
C THR A 158 29.09 18.85 3.53
N VAL A 159 28.83 18.51 2.27
CA VAL A 159 29.72 17.69 1.41
C VAL A 159 30.46 18.50 0.33
N GLY A 160 30.41 19.83 0.40
CA GLY A 160 31.21 20.74 -0.44
C GLY A 160 32.31 21.41 0.36
#